data_AF-A0A945Z043-F1
#
_entry.id   AF-A0A945Z043-F1
#
_cell.length_a   1.000
_cell.length_b   1.000
_cell.length_c   1.000
_cell.angle_alpha   90.00
_cell.angle_beta   90.00
_cell.angle_gamma   90.00
#
_symmetry.space_group_name_H-M   'P 1'
#
loop_
_entity.id
_entity.type
_entity.pdbx_description
1 polymer ?
#
loop_
_entity_poly.entity_id
_entity_poly.type
_entity_poly.pdbx_seq_one_letter_code
_entity_poly.pdbx_strand_id
1 'polypeptide(L)'
;MDEFNLLKIKNRLKPLNRRLKDSFDRKALNDALIKLEERAIGEHLFDEIRSDINSKSRKNTDKWNDPEEVKKTVTVAKIMYTSRRISIDKYVFFAVFPVEAYHEKRMDIELDPINQKIDEIQKKHGLEEDEYWQIGEGPKEYINLIKKWEDIYDSLFLKTLKEFDLDDLADMILNDTNRFEQLRERGRRAVFHSNETIPIIKDIVVRFEEDARRAASVKAYSAAVLSLGAAIEGLLVLRCLESPKKASRIASKLPARMRPRASHLNDPTRWHFETLIEVCSKADWLPPFKTDTIQFNAAGLAHSIRLLRNHVHPGRHFRERPWSEINDRDFNDAEAIYTVLFKALQKTLQDKKKN
;
A
#
# COMPACT_ATOMS: atom_id res chain seq x y z
N MET A 1 25.84 12.94 -40.31
CA MET A 1 26.17 11.93 -39.27
C MET A 1 26.65 10.71 -40.02
N ASP A 2 27.93 10.35 -39.89
CA ASP A 2 28.64 9.43 -40.79
C ASP A 2 28.04 8.02 -40.81
N GLU A 3 27.94 7.40 -41.99
CA GLU A 3 27.32 6.08 -42.20
C GLU A 3 27.99 4.98 -41.36
N PHE A 4 29.30 5.14 -41.11
CA PHE A 4 30.11 4.31 -40.24
C PHE A 4 29.70 4.38 -38.75
N ASN A 5 29.25 5.55 -38.28
CA ASN A 5 28.76 5.73 -36.91
C ASN A 5 27.37 5.11 -36.74
N LEU A 6 26.50 5.21 -37.75
CA LEU A 6 25.20 4.53 -37.76
C LEU A 6 25.34 3.00 -37.74
N LEU A 7 26.31 2.45 -38.48
CA LEU A 7 26.59 1.01 -38.49
C LEU A 7 27.14 0.51 -37.15
N LYS A 8 28.04 1.28 -36.51
CA LYS A 8 28.54 0.98 -35.14
C LYS A 8 27.42 1.02 -34.10
N ILE A 9 26.53 2.02 -34.17
CA ILE A 9 25.36 2.13 -33.28
C ILE A 9 24.40 0.95 -33.51
N LYS A 10 24.06 0.62 -34.76
CA LYS A 10 23.22 -0.54 -35.11
C LYS A 10 23.81 -1.85 -34.59
N ASN A 11 25.14 -2.03 -34.69
CA ASN A 11 25.81 -3.22 -34.21
C ASN A 11 25.84 -3.31 -32.67
N ARG A 12 25.96 -2.19 -31.96
CA ARG A 12 25.86 -2.13 -30.48
C ARG A 12 24.46 -2.46 -29.97
N LEU A 13 23.42 -2.10 -30.72
CA LEU A 13 22.02 -2.37 -30.38
C LEU A 13 21.52 -3.74 -30.88
N LYS A 14 22.31 -4.46 -31.69
CA LYS A 14 21.92 -5.73 -32.32
C LYS A 14 21.42 -6.80 -31.32
N PRO A 15 21.99 -6.96 -30.10
CA PRO A 15 21.46 -7.87 -29.08
C PRO A 15 20.07 -7.44 -28.55
N LEU A 16 19.83 -6.13 -28.40
CA LEU A 16 18.53 -5.57 -28.00
C LEU A 16 17.49 -5.73 -29.12
N ASN A 17 17.92 -5.56 -30.38
CA ASN A 17 17.07 -5.73 -31.56
C ASN A 17 16.69 -7.20 -31.83
N ARG A 18 17.48 -8.17 -31.34
CA ARG A 18 17.10 -9.60 -31.37
C ARG A 18 15.97 -9.89 -30.38
N ARG A 19 16.00 -9.30 -29.17
CA ARG A 19 14.88 -9.40 -28.20
C ARG A 19 13.57 -8.83 -28.77
N LEU A 20 13.65 -7.73 -29.53
CA LEU A 20 12.47 -7.10 -30.15
C LEU A 20 11.74 -8.01 -31.15
N LYS A 21 12.39 -9.00 -31.77
CA LYS A 21 11.70 -9.91 -32.72
C LYS A 21 10.84 -10.96 -32.03
N ASP A 22 11.22 -11.41 -30.83
CA ASP A 22 10.49 -12.43 -30.09
C ASP A 22 9.53 -11.84 -29.04
N SER A 23 9.69 -10.55 -28.67
CA SER A 23 8.92 -9.90 -27.60
C SER A 23 7.87 -8.87 -28.05
N PHE A 24 7.79 -8.52 -29.34
CA PHE A 24 6.75 -7.63 -29.87
C PHE A 24 5.65 -8.46 -30.55
N ASP A 25 4.83 -9.11 -29.72
CA ASP A 25 3.52 -9.54 -30.18
C ASP A 25 2.72 -8.27 -30.55
N ARG A 26 2.22 -8.18 -31.79
CA ARG A 26 1.37 -7.05 -32.22
C ARG A 26 0.17 -6.89 -31.29
N LYS A 27 -0.34 -7.99 -30.73
CA LYS A 27 -1.39 -7.96 -29.72
C LYS A 27 -0.91 -7.26 -28.45
N ALA A 28 0.24 -7.64 -27.90
CA ALA A 28 0.79 -6.98 -26.72
C ALA A 28 1.06 -5.49 -26.91
N LEU A 29 1.48 -5.08 -28.13
CA LEU A 29 1.61 -3.66 -28.47
C LEU A 29 0.26 -2.95 -28.47
N ASN A 30 -0.75 -3.52 -29.12
CA ASN A 30 -2.09 -2.95 -29.15
C ASN A 30 -2.68 -2.86 -27.73
N ASP A 31 -2.55 -3.91 -26.92
CA ASP A 31 -2.99 -3.92 -25.52
C ASP A 31 -2.28 -2.84 -24.69
N ALA A 32 -0.99 -2.59 -24.95
CA ALA A 32 -0.24 -1.51 -24.31
C ALA A 32 -0.72 -0.13 -24.77
N LEU A 33 -0.98 0.06 -26.06
CA LEU A 33 -1.49 1.31 -26.61
C LEU A 33 -2.88 1.64 -26.05
N ILE A 34 -3.79 0.66 -25.96
CA ILE A 34 -5.11 0.81 -25.34
C ILE A 34 -4.96 1.33 -23.89
N LYS A 35 -4.09 0.71 -23.08
CA LYS A 35 -3.83 1.16 -21.71
C LYS A 35 -3.28 2.59 -21.61
N LEU A 36 -2.47 3.00 -22.59
CA LEU A 36 -1.93 4.35 -22.65
C LEU A 36 -2.97 5.37 -23.13
N GLU A 37 -3.84 4.98 -24.05
CA GLU A 37 -4.97 5.78 -24.54
C GLU A 37 -5.99 6.01 -23.42
N GLU A 38 -6.38 4.98 -22.67
CA GLU A 38 -7.22 5.10 -21.47
C GLU A 38 -6.65 6.14 -20.50
N ARG A 39 -5.34 6.08 -20.23
CA ARG A 39 -4.66 7.05 -19.38
C ARG A 39 -4.73 8.47 -19.97
N ALA A 40 -4.48 8.62 -21.27
CA ALA A 40 -4.49 9.92 -21.94
C ALA A 40 -5.89 10.57 -21.90
N ILE A 41 -6.94 9.78 -22.12
CA ILE A 41 -8.34 10.22 -21.99
C ILE A 41 -8.60 10.69 -20.54
N GLY A 42 -8.17 9.90 -19.55
CA GLY A 42 -8.32 10.28 -18.14
C GLY A 42 -7.61 11.60 -17.80
N GLU A 43 -6.40 11.82 -18.31
CA GLU A 43 -5.66 13.08 -18.11
C GLU A 43 -6.37 14.27 -18.77
N HIS A 44 -6.91 14.09 -19.98
CA HIS A 44 -7.67 15.13 -20.65
C HIS A 44 -8.93 15.52 -19.86
N LEU A 45 -9.72 14.54 -19.44
CA LEU A 45 -10.91 14.77 -18.61
C LEU A 45 -10.56 15.41 -17.27
N PHE A 46 -9.44 15.01 -16.65
CA PHE A 46 -8.98 15.60 -15.40
C PHE A 46 -8.70 17.10 -15.55
N ASP A 47 -8.05 17.51 -16.65
CA ASP A 47 -7.77 18.92 -16.91
C ASP A 47 -9.04 19.75 -17.10
N GLU A 48 -10.10 19.18 -17.70
CA GLU A 48 -11.41 19.83 -17.83
C GLU A 48 -12.08 20.09 -16.48
N ILE A 49 -12.04 19.11 -15.56
CA ILE A 49 -12.68 19.22 -14.24
C ILE A 49 -11.75 19.82 -13.16
N ARG A 50 -10.52 20.18 -13.53
CA ARG A 50 -9.49 20.60 -12.56
C ARG A 50 -9.86 21.87 -11.82
N SER A 51 -10.50 22.84 -12.49
CA SER A 51 -10.99 24.06 -11.85
C SER A 51 -12.04 23.73 -10.78
N ASP A 52 -12.90 22.76 -11.08
CA ASP A 52 -14.04 22.40 -10.24
C ASP A 52 -13.58 21.62 -9.01
N ILE A 53 -12.59 20.73 -9.16
CA ILE A 53 -11.93 20.04 -8.05
C ILE A 53 -11.24 21.04 -7.11
N ASN A 54 -10.55 22.05 -7.67
CA ASN A 54 -9.81 23.04 -6.89
C ASN A 54 -10.71 24.15 -6.32
N SER A 55 -11.93 24.29 -6.85
CA SER A 55 -12.93 25.20 -6.29
C SER A 55 -13.33 24.67 -4.91
N LYS A 56 -13.02 25.43 -3.85
CA LYS A 56 -13.44 25.10 -2.48
C LYS A 56 -14.96 25.20 -2.42
N SER A 57 -15.69 24.14 -2.77
CA SER A 57 -17.13 24.15 -2.58
C SER A 57 -17.41 24.19 -1.06
N ARG A 58 -18.12 25.24 -0.64
CA ARG A 58 -18.46 25.54 0.75
C ARG A 58 -19.07 24.31 1.42
N LYS A 59 -18.78 24.17 2.72
CA LYS A 59 -19.39 23.23 3.66
C LYS A 59 -20.92 23.36 3.56
N ASN A 60 -21.56 22.36 2.95
CA ASN A 60 -22.99 22.15 3.10
C ASN A 60 -23.14 20.69 3.53
N THR A 61 -23.80 20.50 4.67
CA THR A 61 -23.82 19.23 5.43
C THR A 61 -24.74 18.16 4.83
N ASP A 62 -25.37 18.42 3.69
CA ASP A 62 -26.39 17.55 3.06
C ASP A 62 -26.10 17.15 1.60
N LYS A 63 -24.87 17.36 1.10
CA LYS A 63 -24.51 17.09 -0.31
C LYS A 63 -24.71 15.63 -0.74
N TRP A 64 -24.68 14.69 0.19
CA TRP A 64 -24.80 13.27 -0.11
C TRP A 64 -26.24 12.76 -0.21
N ASN A 65 -27.24 13.64 -0.06
CA ASN A 65 -28.66 13.32 -0.30
C ASN A 65 -29.03 13.53 -1.77
N ASP A 66 -28.24 14.33 -2.46
CA ASP A 66 -28.47 14.66 -3.85
C ASP A 66 -27.78 13.60 -4.73
N PRO A 67 -28.53 12.76 -5.46
CA PRO A 67 -27.94 11.75 -6.33
C PRO A 67 -27.04 12.38 -7.41
N GLU A 68 -27.28 13.62 -7.83
CA GLU A 68 -26.41 14.29 -8.80
C GLU A 68 -25.03 14.64 -8.20
N GLU A 69 -24.96 15.03 -6.94
CA GLU A 69 -23.69 15.29 -6.25
C GLU A 69 -22.91 14.00 -5.95
N VAL A 70 -23.62 12.91 -5.61
CA VAL A 70 -23.02 11.57 -5.48
C VAL A 70 -22.43 11.15 -6.82
N LYS A 71 -23.21 11.22 -7.91
CA LYS A 71 -22.78 10.89 -9.26
C LYS A 71 -21.58 11.73 -9.71
N LYS A 72 -21.59 13.03 -9.42
CA LYS A 72 -20.46 13.92 -9.70
C LYS A 72 -19.20 13.48 -8.96
N THR A 73 -19.31 13.15 -7.67
CA THR A 73 -18.15 12.73 -6.86
C THR A 73 -17.60 11.38 -7.32
N VAL A 74 -18.47 10.42 -7.63
CA VAL A 74 -18.08 9.13 -8.22
C VAL A 74 -17.36 9.34 -9.55
N THR A 75 -17.87 10.24 -10.39
CA THR A 75 -17.25 10.59 -11.68
C THR A 75 -15.85 11.18 -11.48
N VAL A 76 -15.68 12.09 -10.51
CA VAL A 76 -14.37 12.65 -10.15
C VAL A 76 -13.41 11.55 -9.68
N ALA A 77 -13.87 10.61 -8.84
CA ALA A 77 -13.07 9.48 -8.38
C ALA A 77 -12.59 8.60 -9.55
N LYS A 78 -13.48 8.28 -10.49
CA LYS A 78 -13.15 7.53 -11.71
C LYS A 78 -12.11 8.26 -12.57
N ILE A 79 -12.30 9.56 -12.82
CA ILE A 79 -11.36 10.36 -13.61
C ILE A 79 -9.98 10.39 -12.93
N MET A 80 -9.91 10.58 -11.61
CA MET A 80 -8.64 10.54 -10.87
C MET A 80 -7.96 9.16 -10.94
N TYR A 81 -8.73 8.08 -10.95
CA TYR A 81 -8.19 6.72 -11.07
C TYR A 81 -7.68 6.43 -12.48
N THR A 82 -8.47 6.74 -13.52
CA THR A 82 -8.11 6.54 -14.93
C THR A 82 -6.89 7.38 -15.34
N SER A 83 -6.80 8.61 -14.84
CA SER A 83 -5.62 9.49 -15.00
C SER A 83 -4.41 9.09 -14.15
N ARG A 84 -4.49 8.00 -13.37
CA ARG A 84 -3.41 7.47 -12.50
C ARG A 84 -2.94 8.45 -11.42
N ARG A 85 -3.82 9.36 -10.98
CA ARG A 85 -3.56 10.32 -9.89
C ARG A 85 -3.75 9.68 -8.51
N ILE A 86 -4.59 8.66 -8.43
CA ILE A 86 -4.85 7.88 -7.21
C ILE A 86 -4.66 6.39 -7.44
N SER A 87 -4.34 5.64 -6.38
CA SER A 87 -4.30 4.18 -6.40
C SER A 87 -5.70 3.58 -6.38
N ILE A 88 -5.80 2.27 -6.65
CA ILE A 88 -7.07 1.54 -6.55
C ILE A 88 -7.68 1.61 -5.16
N ASP A 89 -6.88 1.58 -4.08
CA ASP A 89 -7.39 1.69 -2.71
C ASP A 89 -8.12 3.02 -2.49
N LYS A 90 -7.50 4.12 -2.95
CA LYS A 90 -8.11 5.46 -2.88
C LYS A 90 -9.33 5.58 -3.79
N TYR A 91 -9.31 4.94 -4.96
CA TYR A 91 -10.45 4.90 -5.86
C TYR A 91 -11.64 4.23 -5.19
N VAL A 92 -11.47 3.01 -4.65
CA VAL A 92 -12.52 2.28 -3.93
C VAL A 92 -13.09 3.16 -2.83
N PHE A 93 -12.26 3.76 -1.99
CA PHE A 93 -12.75 4.62 -0.92
C PHE A 93 -13.49 5.86 -1.43
N PHE A 94 -12.93 6.63 -2.37
CA PHE A 94 -13.57 7.86 -2.86
C PHE A 94 -14.85 7.62 -3.67
N ALA A 95 -14.93 6.50 -4.38
CA ALA A 95 -16.12 6.13 -5.14
C ALA A 95 -17.24 5.62 -4.22
N VAL A 96 -16.90 4.81 -3.21
CA VAL A 96 -17.89 4.15 -2.35
C VAL A 96 -18.40 5.07 -1.25
N PHE A 97 -17.54 5.87 -0.63
CA PHE A 97 -17.92 6.73 0.50
C PHE A 97 -19.18 7.60 0.27
N PRO A 98 -19.34 8.32 -0.86
CA PRO A 98 -20.56 9.09 -1.11
C PRO A 98 -21.79 8.21 -1.37
N VAL A 99 -21.59 7.00 -1.90
CA VAL A 99 -22.67 6.02 -2.15
C VAL A 99 -23.15 5.41 -0.84
N GLU A 100 -22.25 5.12 0.10
CA GLU A 100 -22.61 4.66 1.45
C GLU A 100 -23.47 5.70 2.18
N ALA A 101 -23.06 6.97 2.14
CA ALA A 101 -23.82 8.05 2.77
C ALA A 101 -25.23 8.22 2.14
N TYR A 102 -25.36 8.00 0.83
CA TYR A 102 -26.65 8.00 0.14
C TYR A 102 -27.49 6.76 0.49
N HIS A 103 -26.85 5.59 0.54
CA HIS A 103 -27.46 4.31 0.87
C HIS A 103 -28.02 4.29 2.30
N GLU A 104 -27.27 4.79 3.28
CA GLU A 104 -27.71 4.87 4.68
C GLU A 104 -29.03 5.61 4.83
N LYS A 105 -29.25 6.69 4.09
CA LYS A 105 -30.52 7.43 4.13
C LYS A 105 -31.66 6.73 3.41
N ARG A 106 -31.34 5.99 2.34
CA ARG A 106 -32.34 5.19 1.60
C ARG A 106 -32.84 4.02 2.45
N MET A 107 -31.97 3.44 3.25
CA MET A 107 -32.30 2.39 4.22
C MET A 107 -33.33 2.83 5.24
N ASP A 108 -33.25 4.07 5.74
CA ASP A 108 -34.23 4.62 6.69
C ASP A 108 -35.67 4.54 6.15
N ILE A 109 -35.85 4.53 4.81
CA ILE A 109 -37.15 4.44 4.16
C ILE A 109 -37.48 2.99 3.77
N GLU A 110 -36.55 2.29 3.12
CA GLU A 110 -36.83 0.95 2.56
C GLU A 110 -36.89 -0.15 3.63
N LEU A 111 -36.18 0.01 4.76
CA LEU A 111 -36.14 -0.96 5.85
C LEU A 111 -37.11 -0.65 6.99
N ASP A 112 -37.73 0.55 7.01
CA ASP A 112 -38.70 0.95 8.04
C ASP A 112 -39.82 -0.09 8.28
N PRO A 113 -40.45 -0.69 7.25
CA PRO A 113 -41.48 -1.72 7.48
C PRO A 113 -40.95 -3.01 8.14
N ILE A 114 -39.66 -3.29 8.03
CA ILE A 114 -39.00 -4.44 8.67
C ILE A 114 -38.56 -4.06 10.07
N ASN A 115 -38.01 -2.86 10.25
CA ASN A 115 -37.63 -2.31 11.56
C ASN A 115 -38.84 -2.27 12.51
N GLN A 116 -40.00 -1.79 12.04
CA GLN A 116 -41.23 -1.80 12.84
C GLN A 116 -41.64 -3.20 13.30
N LYS A 117 -41.47 -4.22 12.44
CA LYS A 117 -41.76 -5.62 12.80
C LYS A 117 -40.73 -6.19 13.77
N ILE A 118 -39.47 -5.77 13.66
CA ILE A 118 -38.42 -6.12 14.60
C ILE A 118 -38.80 -5.57 15.99
N ASP A 119 -39.16 -4.29 16.07
CA ASP A 119 -39.55 -3.62 17.31
C ASP A 119 -40.80 -4.26 17.94
N GLU A 120 -41.79 -4.65 17.14
CA GLU A 120 -42.98 -5.38 17.60
C GLU A 120 -42.61 -6.73 18.25
N ILE A 121 -41.67 -7.47 17.65
CA ILE A 121 -41.20 -8.74 18.20
C ILE A 121 -40.40 -8.47 19.49
N GLN A 122 -39.53 -7.47 19.51
CA GLN A 122 -38.75 -7.14 20.72
C GLN A 122 -39.67 -6.78 21.89
N LYS A 123 -40.65 -5.90 21.67
CA LYS A 123 -41.65 -5.51 22.68
C LYS A 123 -42.49 -6.70 23.15
N LYS A 124 -42.91 -7.58 22.23
CA LYS A 124 -43.68 -8.79 22.56
C LYS A 124 -42.94 -9.75 23.48
N HIS A 125 -41.61 -9.83 23.37
CA HIS A 125 -40.76 -10.68 24.20
C HIS A 125 -40.14 -9.94 25.39
N GLY A 126 -40.58 -8.71 25.67
CA GLY A 126 -40.25 -7.98 26.89
C GLY A 126 -38.90 -7.25 26.89
N LEU A 127 -38.34 -6.98 25.72
CA LEU A 127 -37.16 -6.09 25.59
C LEU A 127 -37.60 -4.63 25.70
N GLU A 128 -36.79 -3.84 26.39
CA GLU A 128 -36.90 -2.37 26.45
C GLU A 128 -36.47 -1.71 25.13
N GLU A 129 -36.74 -0.41 24.98
CA GLU A 129 -36.59 0.35 23.71
C GLU A 129 -35.14 0.40 23.15
N ASP A 130 -34.14 0.10 23.98
CA ASP A 130 -32.72 0.01 23.61
C ASP A 130 -32.11 -1.39 23.80
N GLU A 131 -32.92 -2.39 24.16
CA GLU A 131 -32.46 -3.76 24.33
C GLU A 131 -32.65 -4.59 23.06
N TYR A 132 -31.61 -5.32 22.68
CA TYR A 132 -31.60 -6.19 21.51
C TYR A 132 -30.92 -7.52 21.82
N TRP A 133 -31.36 -8.58 21.13
CA TRP A 133 -30.69 -9.87 21.16
C TRP A 133 -29.37 -9.78 20.41
N GLN A 134 -28.33 -10.47 20.89
CA GLN A 134 -27.07 -10.58 20.16
C GLN A 134 -27.25 -11.42 18.88
N ILE A 135 -26.25 -11.39 18.00
CA ILE A 135 -26.27 -12.16 16.75
C ILE A 135 -26.50 -13.65 17.06
N GLY A 136 -27.56 -14.21 16.46
CA GLY A 136 -27.95 -15.62 16.63
C GLY A 136 -28.80 -15.91 17.87
N GLU A 137 -29.13 -14.90 18.67
CA GLU A 137 -30.04 -15.00 19.80
C GLU A 137 -31.46 -14.55 19.43
N GLY A 138 -32.41 -14.80 20.34
CA GLY A 138 -33.81 -14.42 20.19
C GLY A 138 -34.71 -15.48 19.57
N PRO A 139 -36.01 -15.19 19.46
CA PRO A 139 -37.00 -16.12 18.92
C PRO A 139 -36.77 -16.33 17.41
N LYS A 140 -37.19 -17.50 16.89
CA LYS A 140 -37.01 -17.85 15.46
C LYS A 140 -37.59 -16.82 14.49
N GLU A 141 -38.70 -16.18 14.88
CA GLU A 141 -39.33 -15.10 14.10
C GLU A 141 -38.41 -13.87 13.97
N TYR A 142 -37.69 -13.51 15.02
CA TYR A 142 -36.69 -12.43 15.01
C TYR A 142 -35.48 -12.80 14.15
N ILE A 143 -34.88 -13.97 14.37
CA ILE A 143 -33.69 -14.41 13.63
C ILE A 143 -33.96 -14.44 12.11
N ASN A 144 -35.11 -14.95 11.70
CA ASN A 144 -35.49 -14.96 10.28
C ASN A 144 -35.70 -13.54 9.72
N LEU A 145 -36.20 -12.62 10.54
CA LEU A 145 -36.46 -11.23 10.13
C LEU A 145 -35.16 -10.43 10.03
N ILE A 146 -34.21 -10.61 10.95
CA ILE A 146 -32.86 -10.04 10.88
C ILE A 146 -32.14 -10.54 9.64
N LYS A 147 -32.18 -11.83 9.35
CA LYS A 147 -31.59 -12.36 8.11
C LYS A 147 -32.19 -11.70 6.87
N LYS A 148 -33.52 -11.52 6.84
CA LYS A 148 -34.19 -10.83 5.73
C LYS A 148 -33.78 -9.36 5.64
N TRP A 149 -33.56 -8.70 6.78
CA TRP A 149 -33.05 -7.34 6.85
C TRP A 149 -31.64 -7.26 6.24
N GLU A 150 -30.73 -8.17 6.61
CA GLU A 150 -29.37 -8.28 6.06
C GLU A 150 -29.39 -8.52 4.54
N ASP A 151 -30.20 -9.48 4.08
CA ASP A 151 -30.33 -9.79 2.65
C ASP A 151 -30.81 -8.56 1.83
N ILE A 152 -31.72 -7.75 2.40
CA ILE A 152 -32.21 -6.53 1.75
C ILE A 152 -31.15 -5.44 1.80
N TYR A 153 -30.46 -5.27 2.93
CA TYR A 153 -29.37 -4.32 3.08
C TYR A 153 -28.29 -4.55 2.03
N ASP A 154 -27.79 -5.78 1.91
CA ASP A 154 -26.73 -6.13 0.97
C ASP A 154 -27.20 -5.96 -0.49
N SER A 155 -28.42 -6.44 -0.80
CA SER A 155 -28.98 -6.29 -2.14
C SER A 155 -29.20 -4.82 -2.52
N LEU A 156 -29.62 -3.98 -1.59
CA LEU A 156 -29.85 -2.56 -1.82
C LEU A 156 -28.54 -1.82 -2.02
N PHE A 157 -27.50 -2.16 -1.26
CA PHE A 157 -26.19 -1.55 -1.41
C PHE A 157 -25.59 -1.85 -2.77
N LEU A 158 -25.62 -3.13 -3.20
CA LEU A 158 -25.16 -3.53 -4.54
C LEU A 158 -25.94 -2.84 -5.66
N LYS A 159 -27.26 -2.69 -5.50
CA LYS A 159 -28.09 -1.94 -6.44
C LYS A 159 -27.69 -0.47 -6.49
N THR A 160 -27.46 0.15 -5.34
CA THR A 160 -27.06 1.56 -5.23
C THR A 160 -25.69 1.80 -5.88
N LEU A 161 -24.73 0.88 -5.71
CA LEU A 161 -23.46 0.95 -6.43
C LEU A 161 -23.66 0.95 -7.96
N LYS A 162 -24.51 0.06 -8.48
CA LYS A 162 -24.82 -0.01 -9.91
C LYS A 162 -25.55 1.23 -10.43
N GLU A 163 -26.43 1.83 -9.63
CA GLU A 163 -27.10 3.10 -9.97
C GLU A 163 -26.10 4.25 -10.19
N PHE A 164 -24.92 4.21 -9.56
CA PHE A 164 -23.83 5.17 -9.74
C PHE A 164 -22.70 4.65 -10.64
N ASP A 165 -23.00 3.70 -11.52
CA ASP A 165 -22.08 3.11 -12.49
C ASP A 165 -20.86 2.40 -11.84
N LEU A 166 -20.97 1.90 -10.61
CA LEU A 166 -19.90 1.17 -9.89
C LEU A 166 -20.09 -0.35 -9.95
N ASP A 167 -20.47 -0.86 -11.12
CA ASP A 167 -20.64 -2.29 -11.38
C ASP A 167 -19.37 -3.09 -11.05
N ASP A 168 -18.19 -2.52 -11.33
CA ASP A 168 -16.89 -3.12 -11.02
C ASP A 168 -16.70 -3.37 -9.52
N LEU A 169 -17.15 -2.44 -8.68
CA LEU A 169 -17.08 -2.57 -7.22
C LEU A 169 -18.18 -3.47 -6.67
N ALA A 170 -19.39 -3.42 -7.24
CA ALA A 170 -20.47 -4.34 -6.89
C ALA A 170 -20.07 -5.80 -7.19
N ASP A 171 -19.49 -6.05 -8.36
CA ASP A 171 -18.97 -7.36 -8.74
C ASP A 171 -17.79 -7.78 -7.86
N MET A 172 -16.95 -6.84 -7.42
CA MET A 172 -15.87 -7.13 -6.47
C MET A 172 -16.41 -7.60 -5.12
N ILE A 173 -17.47 -6.96 -4.60
CA ILE A 173 -18.11 -7.37 -3.33
C ILE A 173 -18.66 -8.79 -3.45
N LEU A 174 -19.32 -9.11 -4.57
CA LEU A 174 -19.89 -10.44 -4.82
C LEU A 174 -18.84 -11.54 -4.97
N ASN A 175 -17.70 -11.24 -5.61
CA ASN A 175 -16.67 -12.23 -5.91
C ASN A 175 -15.62 -12.37 -4.78
N ASP A 176 -15.27 -11.28 -4.11
CA ASP A 176 -14.24 -11.23 -3.07
C ASP A 176 -14.44 -10.03 -2.12
N THR A 177 -15.41 -10.17 -1.20
CA THR A 177 -15.73 -9.14 -0.20
C THR A 177 -14.52 -8.77 0.67
N ASN A 178 -13.66 -9.75 1.00
CA ASN A 178 -12.46 -9.48 1.79
C ASN A 178 -11.50 -8.54 1.06
N ARG A 179 -11.33 -8.73 -0.26
CA ARG A 179 -10.51 -7.84 -1.07
C ARG A 179 -11.08 -6.43 -1.12
N PHE A 180 -12.40 -6.31 -1.29
CA PHE A 180 -13.08 -5.02 -1.27
C PHE A 180 -12.83 -4.27 0.06
N GLU A 181 -13.08 -4.91 1.19
CA GLU A 181 -12.90 -4.30 2.52
C GLU A 181 -11.44 -3.90 2.78
N GLN A 182 -10.48 -4.72 2.35
CA GLN A 182 -9.07 -4.38 2.43
C GLN A 182 -8.74 -3.12 1.63
N LEU A 183 -9.21 -3.01 0.38
CA LEU A 183 -8.98 -1.84 -0.47
C LEU A 183 -9.65 -0.60 0.12
N ARG A 184 -10.89 -0.74 0.60
CA ARG A 184 -11.67 0.33 1.23
C ARG A 184 -10.98 0.88 2.47
N GLU A 185 -10.58 0.03 3.41
CA GLU A 185 -9.88 0.46 4.63
C GLU A 185 -8.51 1.07 4.32
N ARG A 186 -7.77 0.54 3.35
CA ARG A 186 -6.50 1.14 2.91
C ARG A 186 -6.71 2.52 2.29
N GLY A 187 -7.75 2.69 1.48
CA GLY A 187 -8.15 3.97 0.92
C GLY A 187 -8.49 4.98 2.00
N ARG A 188 -9.34 4.59 2.97
CA ARG A 188 -9.71 5.41 4.12
C ARG A 188 -8.47 5.88 4.90
N ARG A 189 -7.54 4.97 5.20
CA ARG A 189 -6.27 5.32 5.86
C ARG A 189 -5.41 6.27 5.03
N ALA A 190 -5.33 6.06 3.72
CA ALA A 190 -4.55 6.91 2.83
C ALA A 190 -5.11 8.34 2.69
N VAL A 191 -6.37 8.57 3.09
CA VAL A 191 -7.04 9.88 3.11
C VAL A 191 -6.97 10.52 4.51
N PHE A 192 -7.41 9.81 5.56
CA PHE A 192 -7.55 10.39 6.90
C PHE A 192 -6.34 10.22 7.81
N HIS A 193 -5.45 9.26 7.50
CA HIS A 193 -4.32 8.89 8.35
C HIS A 193 -2.97 9.06 7.61
N SER A 194 -2.92 9.94 6.59
CA SER A 194 -1.74 10.14 5.75
C SER A 194 -0.54 10.77 6.48
N ASN A 195 -0.76 11.30 7.69
CA ASN A 195 0.25 11.89 8.56
C ASN A 195 0.81 10.89 9.60
N GLU A 196 0.30 9.66 9.66
CA GLU A 196 0.72 8.65 10.63
C GLU A 196 1.99 7.91 10.18
N THR A 197 3.14 8.59 10.25
CA THR A 197 4.43 8.09 9.73
C THR A 197 4.79 6.68 10.23
N ILE A 198 4.63 6.40 11.54
CA ILE A 198 5.03 5.12 12.12
C ILE A 198 4.14 3.96 11.63
N PRO A 199 2.79 4.01 11.75
CA PRO A 199 1.90 3.01 11.15
C PRO A 199 2.14 2.79 9.66
N ILE A 200 2.34 3.86 8.89
CA ILE A 200 2.60 3.78 7.45
C ILE A 200 3.87 2.98 7.16
N ILE A 201 4.98 3.27 7.85
CA ILE A 201 6.24 2.54 7.61
C ILE A 201 6.13 1.08 8.03
N LYS A 202 5.42 0.78 9.13
CA LYS A 202 5.16 -0.63 9.53
C LYS A 202 4.41 -1.39 8.43
N ASP A 203 3.36 -0.79 7.87
CA ASP A 203 2.60 -1.37 6.76
C ASP A 203 3.44 -1.52 5.47
N ILE A 204 4.34 -0.57 5.17
CA ILE A 204 5.30 -0.70 4.06
C ILE A 204 6.26 -1.88 4.27
N VAL A 205 6.83 -2.03 5.47
CA VAL A 205 7.77 -3.12 5.79
C VAL A 205 7.10 -4.48 5.58
N VAL A 206 5.90 -4.68 6.15
CA VAL A 206 5.15 -5.95 6.00
C VAL A 206 4.88 -6.27 4.53
N ARG A 207 4.44 -5.28 3.74
CA ARG A 207 4.25 -5.49 2.29
C ARG A 207 5.54 -5.89 1.57
N PHE A 208 6.67 -5.26 1.90
CA PHE A 208 7.94 -5.63 1.28
C PHE A 208 8.40 -7.04 1.68
N GLU A 209 8.11 -7.50 2.90
CA GLU A 209 8.34 -8.90 3.27
C GLU A 209 7.46 -9.88 2.47
N GLU A 210 6.20 -9.53 2.25
CA GLU A 210 5.27 -10.32 1.44
C GLU A 210 5.67 -10.33 -0.04
N ASP A 211 6.03 -9.17 -0.59
CA ASP A 211 6.53 -9.04 -1.96
C ASP A 211 7.81 -9.84 -2.15
N ALA A 212 8.70 -9.87 -1.16
CA ALA A 212 9.89 -10.70 -1.20
C ALA A 212 9.56 -12.19 -1.33
N ARG A 213 8.65 -12.68 -0.48
CA ARG A 213 8.20 -14.07 -0.50
C ARG A 213 7.48 -14.45 -1.81
N ARG A 214 6.61 -13.57 -2.31
CA ARG A 214 5.92 -13.77 -3.61
C ARG A 214 6.89 -13.76 -4.78
N ALA A 215 7.88 -12.87 -4.79
CA ALA A 215 8.89 -12.84 -5.84
C ALA A 215 9.76 -14.10 -5.81
N ALA A 216 10.19 -14.55 -4.62
CA ALA A 216 10.99 -15.75 -4.46
C ALA A 216 10.25 -17.01 -4.90
N SER A 217 8.94 -17.13 -4.65
CA SER A 217 8.15 -18.32 -5.03
C SER A 217 8.10 -18.55 -6.55
N VAL A 218 8.25 -17.49 -7.35
CA VAL A 218 8.34 -17.55 -8.81
C VAL A 218 9.79 -17.38 -9.33
N LYS A 219 10.79 -17.54 -8.46
CA LYS A 219 12.24 -17.44 -8.75
C LYS A 219 12.70 -16.06 -9.23
N ALA A 220 11.93 -15.01 -8.95
CA ALA A 220 12.32 -13.62 -9.22
C ALA A 220 13.23 -13.07 -8.09
N TYR A 221 14.37 -13.72 -7.85
CA TYR A 221 15.25 -13.46 -6.70
C TYR A 221 15.79 -12.03 -6.63
N SER A 222 16.03 -11.40 -7.78
CA SER A 222 16.40 -9.97 -7.82
C SER A 222 15.32 -9.09 -7.18
N ALA A 223 14.05 -9.30 -7.51
CA ALA A 223 12.94 -8.56 -6.89
C ALA A 223 12.81 -8.91 -5.41
N ALA A 224 13.00 -10.18 -5.05
CA ALA A 224 12.91 -10.62 -3.66
C ALA A 224 13.95 -9.94 -2.75
N VAL A 225 15.22 -9.93 -3.17
CA VAL A 225 16.33 -9.27 -2.45
C VAL A 225 16.12 -7.75 -2.37
N LEU A 226 15.57 -7.13 -3.41
CA LEU A 226 15.25 -5.70 -3.39
C LEU A 226 14.22 -5.36 -2.33
N SER A 227 13.15 -6.15 -2.26
CA SER A 227 12.09 -5.98 -1.27
C SER A 227 12.61 -6.21 0.15
N LEU A 228 13.39 -7.26 0.41
CA LEU A 228 14.02 -7.46 1.73
C LEU A 228 14.97 -6.32 2.13
N GLY A 229 15.76 -5.81 1.17
CA GLY A 229 16.64 -4.67 1.41
C GLY A 229 15.86 -3.39 1.76
N ALA A 230 14.73 -3.14 1.11
CA ALA A 230 13.85 -2.03 1.42
C ALA A 230 13.12 -2.21 2.76
N ALA A 231 12.75 -3.44 3.12
CA ALA A 231 12.15 -3.77 4.40
C ALA A 231 13.13 -3.49 5.57
N ILE A 232 14.41 -3.89 5.46
CA ILE A 232 15.44 -3.54 6.47
C ILE A 232 15.61 -2.02 6.59
N GLU A 233 15.66 -1.29 5.47
CA GLU A 233 15.73 0.17 5.53
C GLU A 233 14.55 0.76 6.32
N GLY A 234 13.33 0.27 6.07
CA GLY A 234 12.13 0.64 6.82
C GLY A 234 12.22 0.33 8.33
N LEU A 235 12.75 -0.83 8.72
CA LEU A 235 12.96 -1.18 10.13
C LEU A 235 13.96 -0.25 10.83
N LEU A 236 15.04 0.14 10.15
CA LEU A 236 16.01 1.09 10.70
C LEU A 236 15.39 2.48 10.86
N VAL A 237 14.60 2.93 9.89
CA VAL A 237 13.84 4.19 10.00
C VAL A 237 12.91 4.14 11.21
N LEU A 238 12.12 3.06 11.36
CA LEU A 238 11.24 2.86 12.53
C LEU A 238 12.02 2.93 13.84
N ARG A 239 13.18 2.25 13.91
CA ARG A 239 14.01 2.27 15.11
C ARG A 239 14.48 3.67 15.48
N CYS A 240 14.85 4.48 14.49
CA CYS A 240 15.25 5.87 14.68
C CYS A 240 14.07 6.75 15.12
N LEU A 241 12.88 6.58 14.51
CA LEU A 241 11.66 7.30 14.86
C LEU A 241 11.15 6.97 16.28
N GLU A 242 11.40 5.76 16.77
CA GLU A 242 11.11 5.34 18.16
C GLU A 242 12.02 6.03 19.20
N SER A 243 13.13 6.64 18.78
CA SER A 243 14.08 7.31 19.68
C SER A 243 14.73 8.53 19.00
N PRO A 244 13.93 9.53 18.59
CA PRO A 244 14.35 10.56 17.64
C PRO A 244 15.47 11.44 18.21
N LYS A 245 15.39 11.83 19.49
CA LYS A 245 16.45 12.63 20.15
C LYS A 245 17.80 11.90 20.16
N LYS A 246 17.81 10.59 20.45
CA LYS A 246 19.05 9.78 20.45
C LYS A 246 19.58 9.64 19.03
N ALA A 247 18.70 9.36 18.07
CA ALA A 247 19.04 9.22 16.65
C ALA A 247 19.67 10.52 16.10
N SER A 248 19.01 11.68 16.24
CA SER A 248 19.52 12.97 15.77
C SER A 248 20.87 13.35 16.39
N ARG A 249 21.03 13.10 17.70
CA ARG A 249 22.29 13.38 18.43
C ARG A 249 23.46 12.54 17.92
N ILE A 250 23.20 11.30 17.52
CA ILE A 250 24.23 10.43 16.95
C ILE A 250 24.50 10.82 15.49
N ALA A 251 23.44 11.06 14.72
CA ALA A 251 23.52 11.49 13.33
C ALA A 251 24.37 12.77 13.17
N SER A 252 24.21 13.75 14.07
CA SER A 252 24.97 15.01 14.01
C SER A 252 26.48 14.83 14.24
N LYS A 253 26.90 13.72 14.85
CA LYS A 253 28.30 13.39 15.13
C LYS A 253 28.94 12.49 14.05
N LEU A 254 28.17 12.05 13.05
CA LEU A 254 28.71 11.24 11.96
C LEU A 254 29.68 12.06 11.08
N PRO A 255 30.61 11.40 10.36
CA PRO A 255 31.47 12.06 9.38
C PRO A 255 30.65 12.83 8.33
N ALA A 256 31.21 13.94 7.81
CA ALA A 256 30.50 14.84 6.89
C ALA A 256 29.86 14.13 5.68
N ARG A 257 30.51 13.09 5.15
CA ARG A 257 30.01 12.29 4.01
C ARG A 257 28.74 11.48 4.32
N MET A 258 28.55 11.09 5.57
CA MET A 258 27.42 10.23 6.01
C MET A 258 26.37 11.00 6.82
N ARG A 259 26.72 12.20 7.28
CA ARG A 259 25.84 13.05 8.09
C ARG A 259 24.64 13.52 7.25
N PRO A 260 23.40 13.44 7.77
CA PRO A 260 22.25 14.04 7.11
C PRO A 260 22.45 15.55 6.90
N ARG A 261 21.75 16.10 5.89
CA ARG A 261 21.63 17.55 5.74
C ARG A 261 21.01 18.16 7.01
N ALA A 262 21.42 19.37 7.37
CA ALA A 262 20.91 20.07 8.55
C ALA A 262 19.36 20.14 8.56
N SER A 263 18.74 20.40 7.39
CA SER A 263 17.28 20.42 7.21
C SER A 263 16.59 19.09 7.48
N HIS A 264 17.31 17.97 7.43
CA HIS A 264 16.78 16.61 7.60
C HIS A 264 17.30 15.95 8.88
N LEU A 265 18.06 16.65 9.73
CA LEU A 265 18.72 16.05 10.89
C LEU A 265 17.74 15.45 11.91
N ASN A 266 16.50 15.93 11.94
CA ASN A 266 15.44 15.42 12.81
C ASN A 266 14.40 14.56 12.07
N ASP A 267 14.66 14.23 10.81
CA ASP A 267 13.75 13.45 9.97
C ASP A 267 14.47 12.21 9.40
N PRO A 268 14.46 11.09 10.14
CA PRO A 268 15.06 9.83 9.70
C PRO A 268 14.50 9.27 8.38
N THR A 269 13.29 9.70 7.96
CA THR A 269 12.68 9.23 6.70
C THR A 269 13.42 9.73 5.46
N ARG A 270 14.30 10.74 5.63
CA ARG A 270 15.09 11.35 4.57
C ARG A 270 16.57 10.98 4.61
N TRP A 271 16.97 10.09 5.52
CA TRP A 271 18.36 9.68 5.65
C TRP A 271 18.69 8.59 4.62
N HIS A 272 19.95 8.53 4.21
CA HIS A 272 20.41 7.45 3.37
C HIS A 272 20.48 6.14 4.17
N PHE A 273 20.27 5.01 3.50
CA PHE A 273 20.37 3.68 4.12
C PHE A 273 21.68 3.48 4.90
N GLU A 274 22.81 3.92 4.35
CA GLU A 274 24.12 3.88 5.04
C GLU A 274 24.13 4.68 6.34
N THR A 275 23.56 5.90 6.32
CA THR A 275 23.42 6.73 7.52
C THR A 275 22.57 6.06 8.59
N LEU A 276 21.46 5.42 8.20
CA LEU A 276 20.58 4.69 9.13
C LEU A 276 21.30 3.53 9.80
N ILE A 277 22.09 2.75 9.05
CA ILE A 277 22.91 1.65 9.59
C ILE A 277 23.90 2.19 10.63
N GLU A 278 24.65 3.25 10.29
CA GLU A 278 25.65 3.85 11.17
C GLU A 278 25.05 4.44 12.45
N VAL A 279 23.92 5.14 12.35
CA VAL A 279 23.21 5.65 13.53
C VAL A 279 22.75 4.49 14.41
N CYS A 280 22.13 3.46 13.84
CA CYS A 280 21.64 2.32 14.62
C CYS A 280 22.79 1.52 15.26
N SER A 281 23.92 1.38 14.56
CA SER A 281 25.12 0.74 15.10
C SER A 281 25.70 1.54 16.28
N LYS A 282 25.92 2.84 16.12
CA LYS A 282 26.46 3.72 17.20
C LYS A 282 25.48 3.94 18.34
N ALA A 283 24.20 3.63 18.14
CA ALA A 283 23.18 3.67 19.17
C ALA A 283 23.03 2.35 19.94
N ASP A 284 23.84 1.33 19.61
CA ASP A 284 23.76 -0.03 20.13
C ASP A 284 22.41 -0.71 19.84
N TRP A 285 21.75 -0.32 18.75
CA TRP A 285 20.50 -0.94 18.29
C TRP A 285 20.72 -2.10 17.32
N LEU A 286 21.95 -2.25 16.83
CA LEU A 286 22.42 -3.38 16.05
C LEU A 286 23.53 -4.11 16.83
N PRO A 287 23.21 -4.74 17.98
CA PRO A 287 24.20 -5.50 18.73
C PRO A 287 24.73 -6.68 17.90
N PRO A 288 25.98 -7.12 18.13
CA PRO A 288 26.51 -8.30 17.45
C PRO A 288 25.72 -9.55 17.81
N PHE A 289 25.58 -10.47 16.87
CA PHE A 289 24.94 -11.76 17.08
C PHE A 289 25.99 -12.82 17.33
N LYS A 290 25.72 -13.75 18.25
CA LYS A 290 26.62 -14.86 18.54
C LYS A 290 25.89 -16.17 18.31
N THR A 291 26.56 -17.05 17.58
CA THR A 291 26.33 -18.49 17.62
C THR A 291 27.38 -19.11 18.54
N ASP A 292 27.32 -20.42 18.76
CA ASP A 292 28.32 -21.12 19.58
C ASP A 292 29.75 -20.99 19.03
N THR A 293 29.88 -20.70 17.73
CA THR A 293 31.16 -20.71 17.01
C THR A 293 31.56 -19.36 16.42
N ILE A 294 30.60 -18.51 16.03
CA ILE A 294 30.86 -17.29 15.26
C ILE A 294 30.08 -16.11 15.85
N GLN A 295 30.78 -14.96 15.96
CA GLN A 295 30.17 -13.66 16.22
C GLN A 295 30.01 -12.85 14.92
N PHE A 296 28.77 -12.48 14.60
CA PHE A 296 28.42 -11.69 13.43
C PHE A 296 28.27 -10.21 13.76
N ASN A 297 28.82 -9.35 12.89
CA ASN A 297 28.63 -7.91 12.94
C ASN A 297 27.30 -7.53 12.27
N ALA A 298 26.30 -7.16 13.07
CA ALA A 298 24.97 -6.76 12.62
C ALA A 298 25.00 -5.59 11.60
N ALA A 299 25.82 -4.57 11.85
CA ALA A 299 25.97 -3.46 10.90
C ALA A 299 26.60 -3.93 9.57
N GLY A 300 27.57 -4.85 9.63
CA GLY A 300 28.15 -5.49 8.45
C GLY A 300 27.13 -6.28 7.62
N LEU A 301 26.23 -7.02 8.29
CA LEU A 301 25.13 -7.72 7.62
C LEU A 301 24.15 -6.72 6.96
N ALA A 302 23.81 -5.62 7.65
CA ALA A 302 22.97 -4.57 7.10
C ALA A 302 23.60 -3.88 5.88
N HIS A 303 24.93 -3.67 5.87
CA HIS A 303 25.64 -3.19 4.69
C HIS A 303 25.63 -4.21 3.55
N SER A 304 25.69 -5.51 3.86
CA SER A 304 25.68 -6.58 2.86
C SER A 304 24.35 -6.62 2.10
N ILE A 305 23.21 -6.60 2.80
CA ILE A 305 21.89 -6.55 2.15
C ILE A 305 21.68 -5.23 1.39
N ARG A 306 22.20 -4.11 1.91
CA ARG A 306 22.19 -2.82 1.19
C ARG A 306 22.98 -2.90 -0.13
N LEU A 307 24.14 -3.55 -0.15
CA LEU A 307 24.93 -3.72 -1.37
C LEU A 307 24.18 -4.58 -2.39
N LEU A 308 23.63 -5.72 -1.95
CA LEU A 308 22.80 -6.58 -2.78
C LEU A 308 21.61 -5.83 -3.40
N ARG A 309 20.87 -5.06 -2.60
CA ARG A 309 19.79 -4.18 -3.08
C ARG A 309 20.29 -3.20 -4.14
N ASN A 310 21.48 -2.63 -3.97
CA ASN A 310 22.00 -1.63 -4.91
C ASN A 310 22.46 -2.20 -6.25
N HIS A 311 22.59 -3.52 -6.39
CA HIS A 311 22.88 -4.18 -7.68
C HIS A 311 21.70 -4.12 -8.67
N VAL A 312 20.53 -3.60 -8.27
CA VAL A 312 19.48 -3.23 -9.25
C VAL A 312 19.94 -2.14 -10.21
N HIS A 313 20.86 -1.26 -9.79
CA HIS A 313 21.39 -0.22 -10.65
C HIS A 313 22.37 -0.85 -11.65
N PRO A 314 22.09 -0.84 -12.96
CA PRO A 314 22.94 -1.51 -13.95
C PRO A 314 24.38 -1.00 -13.90
N GLY A 315 24.53 0.33 -13.73
CA GLY A 315 25.82 1.01 -13.59
C GLY A 315 26.69 0.56 -12.41
N ARG A 316 26.06 0.02 -11.36
CA ARG A 316 26.76 -0.56 -10.21
C ARG A 316 27.00 -2.04 -10.43
N HIS A 317 25.98 -2.75 -10.88
CA HIS A 317 26.02 -4.18 -11.16
C HIS A 317 27.18 -4.54 -12.10
N PHE A 318 27.31 -3.86 -13.25
CA PHE A 318 28.34 -4.22 -14.22
C PHE A 318 29.77 -4.06 -13.68
N ARG A 319 30.00 -3.17 -12.70
CA ARG A 319 31.32 -2.92 -12.10
C ARG A 319 31.65 -3.91 -11.00
N GLU A 320 30.67 -4.23 -10.17
CA GLU A 320 30.87 -5.03 -8.95
C GLU A 320 30.60 -6.53 -9.17
N ARG A 321 29.70 -6.88 -10.10
CA ARG A 321 29.28 -8.26 -10.43
C ARG A 321 29.06 -8.45 -11.95
N PRO A 322 30.06 -8.23 -12.81
CA PRO A 322 29.90 -8.41 -14.25
C PRO A 322 29.47 -9.84 -14.58
N TRP A 323 28.49 -9.98 -15.49
CA TRP A 323 27.99 -11.28 -16.00
C TRP A 323 27.40 -12.23 -14.96
N SER A 324 27.15 -11.76 -13.73
CA SER A 324 26.54 -12.55 -12.66
C SER A 324 25.09 -12.12 -12.46
N GLU A 325 24.25 -13.03 -11.99
CA GLU A 325 22.86 -12.75 -11.64
C GLU A 325 22.62 -13.00 -10.15
N ILE A 326 21.63 -12.31 -9.58
CA ILE A 326 21.16 -12.61 -8.23
C ILE A 326 20.36 -13.91 -8.29
N ASN A 327 20.80 -14.91 -7.52
CA ASN A 327 20.22 -16.25 -7.53
C ASN A 327 19.54 -16.59 -6.18
N ASP A 328 19.17 -17.86 -6.03
CA ASP A 328 18.55 -18.42 -4.84
C ASP A 328 19.44 -18.31 -3.59
N ARG A 329 20.76 -18.50 -3.75
CA ARG A 329 21.73 -18.35 -2.65
C ARG A 329 21.80 -16.91 -2.15
N ASP A 330 21.88 -15.93 -3.05
CA ASP A 330 21.84 -14.51 -2.66
C ASP A 330 20.53 -14.17 -1.92
N PHE A 331 19.40 -14.75 -2.35
CA PHE A 331 18.12 -14.58 -1.66
C PHE A 331 18.11 -15.21 -0.27
N ASN A 332 18.56 -16.47 -0.14
CA ASN A 332 18.62 -17.17 1.15
C ASN A 332 19.54 -16.44 2.14
N ASP A 333 20.67 -15.91 1.66
CA ASP A 333 21.57 -15.08 2.47
C ASP A 333 20.88 -13.77 2.91
N ALA A 334 20.16 -13.10 2.00
CA ALA A 334 19.40 -11.89 2.32
C ALA A 334 18.26 -12.15 3.32
N GLU A 335 17.56 -13.28 3.21
CA GLU A 335 16.51 -13.69 4.13
C GLU A 335 17.09 -14.01 5.52
N ALA A 336 18.19 -14.75 5.60
CA ALA A 336 18.88 -15.02 6.86
C ALA A 336 19.34 -13.73 7.54
N ILE A 337 19.94 -12.81 6.78
CA ILE A 337 20.31 -11.47 7.27
C ILE A 337 19.06 -10.72 7.77
N TYR A 338 17.97 -10.76 6.99
CA TYR A 338 16.72 -10.10 7.34
C TYR A 338 16.20 -10.54 8.71
N THR A 339 16.03 -11.86 8.88
CA THR A 339 15.49 -12.47 10.09
C THR A 339 16.30 -12.11 11.33
N VAL A 340 17.63 -12.17 11.21
CA VAL A 340 18.55 -11.86 12.31
C VAL A 340 18.46 -10.37 12.69
N LEU A 341 18.50 -9.46 11.71
CA LEU A 341 18.40 -8.02 11.96
C LEU A 341 17.03 -7.61 12.51
N PHE A 342 15.94 -8.18 11.98
CA PHE A 342 14.59 -7.97 12.49
C PHE A 342 14.50 -8.30 13.98
N LYS A 343 15.04 -9.46 14.39
CA LYS A 343 15.03 -9.88 15.78
C LYS A 343 15.84 -8.95 16.69
N ALA A 344 17.01 -8.47 16.26
CA ALA A 344 17.76 -7.47 17.05
C ALA A 344 16.99 -6.17 17.23
N LEU A 345 16.44 -5.64 16.13
CA LEU A 345 15.72 -4.37 16.16
C LEU A 345 14.47 -4.47 17.03
N GLN A 346 13.75 -5.59 17.01
CA GLN A 346 12.62 -5.85 17.90
C GLN A 346 13.04 -5.95 19.37
N LYS A 347 14.08 -6.72 19.70
CA LYS A 347 14.53 -6.90 21.10
C LYS A 347 14.88 -5.55 21.74
N THR A 348 15.61 -4.70 21.02
CA THR A 348 16.00 -3.37 21.53
C THR A 348 14.83 -2.40 21.71
N LEU A 349 13.66 -2.69 21.13
CA LEU A 349 12.41 -1.96 21.38
C LEU A 349 11.70 -2.46 22.64
N GLN A 350 11.71 -3.78 22.88
CA GLN A 350 11.08 -4.37 24.07
C GLN A 350 11.84 -4.04 25.36
N ASP A 351 13.18 -4.06 25.32
CA ASP A 351 14.02 -3.74 26.48
C ASP A 351 13.84 -2.28 26.95
N LYS A 352 13.35 -1.38 26.07
CA LYS A 352 13.02 0.00 26.41
C LYS A 352 11.65 0.15 27.07
N LYS A 353 10.70 -0.78 26.88
CA LYS A 353 9.38 -0.72 27.55
C LYS A 353 9.42 -1.19 29.00
N LYS A 354 10.52 -1.83 29.42
CA LYS A 354 10.73 -2.37 30.77
C LYS A 354 11.52 -1.45 31.69
N ASN A 355 12.06 -0.35 31.15
CA ASN A 355 12.79 0.71 31.86
C ASN A 355 12.07 2.04 31.61
#